data_AF-A0A6B2UVT4-F1
#
_entry.id   AF-A0A6B2UVT4-F1
#
_cell.length_a   1.000
_cell.length_b   1.000
_cell.length_c   1.000
_cell.angle_alpha   90.00
_cell.angle_beta   90.00
_cell.angle_gamma   90.00
#
_symmetry.space_group_name_H-M   'P 1'
#
loop_
_entity.id
_entity.type
_entity.pdbx_description
1 polymer ?
#
loop_
_entity_poly.entity_id
_entity_poly.type
_entity_poly.pdbx_seq_one_letter_code
_entity_poly.pdbx_strand_id
1 'polypeptide(L)'
;AEPLAAPAGGGFGPATLAGNTRISDAQRARAEGRSPIIYPGTQPAALTAVLALLLAGGAALGSYGLLLPLVVLQAVTAAGWFRLNGMWPARQGIALAFLGGVVADIGVLAADSGPGAIIGAAGVWVLLCVVLQLRSHASPDERLYGLMATVVSSALAVCGAGFLAADSGAVVAGAFGVAGAIVARSVRLPLPASFLAAVVVGVVAGVLGGAVGGLGAGAGAVVGLAAALCAVVGHRVASYDYPSRFVHMTAGVALPLAAAAPVVWWLGVLVA
;
A
#
# COMPACT_ATOMS: atom_id res chain seq x y z
N ALA A 1 -24.78 -68.00 8.23
CA ALA A 1 -24.65 -66.63 7.70
C ALA A 1 -25.31 -65.70 8.71
N GLU A 2 -24.49 -65.01 9.49
CA GLU A 2 -24.92 -64.04 10.49
C GLU A 2 -25.01 -62.66 9.82
N PRO A 3 -26.03 -61.83 10.10
CA PRO A 3 -26.15 -60.54 9.44
C PRO A 3 -25.09 -59.57 9.96
N LEU A 4 -24.35 -58.95 9.05
CA LEU A 4 -23.38 -57.89 9.33
C LEU A 4 -24.09 -56.67 9.96
N ALA A 5 -23.64 -56.26 11.15
CA ALA A 5 -24.10 -55.06 11.81
C ALA A 5 -23.78 -53.80 10.97
N ALA A 6 -24.77 -52.93 10.82
CA ALA A 6 -24.63 -51.65 10.12
C ALA A 6 -23.59 -50.74 10.82
N PRO A 7 -22.80 -49.93 10.08
CA PRO A 7 -21.86 -49.01 10.69
C PRO A 7 -22.62 -47.97 11.51
N ALA A 8 -22.24 -47.83 12.78
CA ALA A 8 -22.75 -46.80 13.67
C ALA A 8 -22.52 -45.42 13.02
N GLY A 9 -23.61 -44.67 12.84
CA GLY A 9 -23.58 -43.34 12.25
C GLY A 9 -22.55 -42.45 12.95
N GLY A 10 -21.80 -41.68 12.16
CA GLY A 10 -20.89 -40.64 12.64
C GLY A 10 -21.68 -39.57 13.39
N GLY A 11 -21.94 -39.82 14.67
CA GLY A 11 -22.56 -38.87 15.57
C GLY A 11 -21.64 -37.67 15.77
N PHE A 12 -22.21 -36.48 15.68
CA PHE A 12 -21.56 -35.27 16.18
C PHE A 12 -21.20 -35.50 17.65
N GLY A 13 -19.90 -35.48 17.97
CA GLY A 13 -19.43 -35.46 19.34
C GLY A 13 -19.93 -34.20 20.07
N PRO A 14 -19.97 -34.22 21.42
CA PRO A 14 -20.44 -33.09 22.20
C PRO A 14 -19.68 -31.81 21.81
N ALA A 15 -20.39 -30.69 21.70
CA ALA A 15 -19.79 -29.39 21.44
C ALA A 15 -18.76 -29.11 22.55
N THR A 16 -17.47 -29.16 22.20
CA THR A 16 -16.41 -28.77 23.10
C THR A 16 -16.59 -27.28 23.41
N LEU A 17 -17.04 -26.96 24.63
CA LEU A 17 -17.09 -25.58 25.14
C LEU A 17 -15.70 -24.92 25.21
N ALA A 18 -14.65 -25.74 25.15
CA ALA A 18 -13.34 -25.29 24.68
C ALA A 18 -13.40 -25.13 23.16
N GLY A 19 -14.02 -24.04 22.70
CA GLY A 19 -13.88 -23.65 21.30
C GLY A 19 -12.39 -23.55 21.01
N ASN A 20 -11.89 -24.30 20.03
CA ASN A 20 -10.57 -24.03 19.47
C ASN A 20 -10.54 -22.52 19.20
N THR A 21 -9.79 -21.76 19.98
CA THR A 21 -9.46 -20.41 19.60
C THR A 21 -8.84 -20.56 18.22
N ARG A 22 -9.53 -20.08 17.18
CA ARG A 22 -9.00 -20.14 15.82
C ARG A 22 -7.81 -19.22 15.81
N ILE A 23 -6.66 -19.75 16.21
CA ILE A 23 -5.38 -19.09 16.07
C ILE A 23 -5.23 -18.80 14.59
N SER A 24 -4.87 -17.57 14.29
CA SER A 24 -4.64 -17.20 12.91
C SER A 24 -3.45 -17.93 12.32
N ASP A 25 -3.34 -17.95 10.99
CA ASP A 25 -2.18 -18.53 10.31
C ASP A 25 -0.87 -17.87 10.75
N ALA A 26 -0.88 -16.57 11.07
CA ALA A 26 0.25 -15.85 11.62
C ALA A 26 0.56 -16.23 13.08
N GLN A 27 -0.46 -16.39 13.94
CA GLN A 27 -0.28 -16.85 15.31
C GLN A 27 0.21 -18.30 15.36
N ARG A 28 -0.31 -19.14 14.46
CA ARG A 28 0.13 -20.51 14.23
C ARG A 28 1.57 -20.54 13.71
N ALA A 29 1.90 -19.74 12.70
CA ALA A 29 3.27 -19.63 12.20
C ALA A 29 4.23 -19.22 13.32
N ARG A 30 3.85 -18.24 14.16
CA ARG A 30 4.64 -17.81 15.31
C ARG A 30 4.80 -18.91 16.37
N ALA A 31 3.73 -19.65 16.66
CA ALA A 31 3.75 -20.80 17.58
C ALA A 31 4.62 -21.95 17.05
N GLU A 32 4.69 -22.11 15.72
CA GLU A 32 5.51 -23.11 15.04
C GLU A 32 6.92 -22.60 14.68
N GLY A 33 7.32 -21.40 15.14
CA GLY A 33 8.62 -20.80 14.84
C GLY A 33 8.83 -20.37 13.38
N ARG A 34 7.77 -20.40 12.56
CA ARG A 34 7.77 -19.94 11.16
C ARG A 34 7.67 -18.41 11.09
N SER A 35 8.18 -17.84 9.99
CA SER A 35 8.13 -16.39 9.78
C SER A 35 6.68 -15.88 9.80
N PRO A 36 6.38 -14.79 10.52
CA PRO A 36 5.04 -14.20 10.56
C PRO A 36 4.70 -13.40 9.29
N ILE A 37 5.55 -13.47 8.26
CA ILE A 37 5.42 -12.65 7.06
C ILE A 37 4.76 -13.45 5.96
N ILE A 38 3.58 -12.99 5.54
CA ILE A 38 2.76 -13.62 4.52
C ILE A 38 2.58 -12.61 3.40
N TYR A 39 3.08 -12.95 2.21
CA TYR A 39 3.02 -12.02 1.09
C TYR A 39 1.60 -11.87 0.53
N PRO A 40 1.18 -10.63 0.15
CA PRO A 40 -0.03 -10.43 -0.63
C PRO A 40 -0.03 -11.31 -1.89
N GLY A 41 -1.15 -11.98 -2.14
CA GLY A 41 -1.30 -12.91 -3.27
C GLY A 41 -1.47 -12.23 -4.63
N THR A 42 -1.84 -13.03 -5.64
CA THR A 42 -2.03 -12.58 -7.03
C THR A 42 -3.14 -11.54 -7.19
N GLN A 43 -4.25 -11.67 -6.45
CA GLN A 43 -5.37 -10.73 -6.56
C GLN A 43 -5.02 -9.31 -6.08
N PRO A 44 -4.44 -9.10 -4.87
CA PRO A 44 -3.88 -7.79 -4.49
C PRO A 44 -2.87 -7.24 -5.50
N ALA A 45 -1.97 -8.09 -6.00
CA ALA A 45 -0.97 -7.68 -6.97
C ALA A 45 -1.61 -7.18 -8.28
N ALA A 46 -2.64 -7.87 -8.77
CA ALA A 46 -3.41 -7.43 -9.93
C ALA A 46 -4.12 -6.09 -9.69
N LEU A 47 -4.70 -5.90 -8.50
CA LEU A 47 -5.34 -4.62 -8.14
C LEU A 47 -4.32 -3.47 -8.06
N THR A 48 -3.13 -3.70 -7.51
CA THR A 48 -2.04 -2.70 -7.53
C THR A 48 -1.64 -2.36 -8.95
N ALA A 49 -1.48 -3.37 -9.82
CA ALA A 49 -1.13 -3.14 -11.22
C ALA A 49 -2.23 -2.36 -11.96
N VAL A 50 -3.51 -2.68 -11.75
CA VAL A 50 -4.63 -1.92 -12.32
C VAL A 50 -4.61 -0.48 -11.82
N LEU A 51 -4.48 -0.25 -10.50
CA LEU A 51 -4.43 1.10 -9.95
C LEU A 51 -3.22 1.89 -10.47
N ALA A 52 -2.07 1.24 -10.63
CA ALA A 52 -0.89 1.84 -11.24
C ALA A 52 -1.15 2.25 -12.70
N LEU A 53 -1.75 1.38 -13.51
CA LEU A 53 -2.09 1.70 -14.89
C LEU A 53 -3.16 2.80 -14.98
N LEU A 54 -4.09 2.89 -14.04
CA LEU A 54 -5.04 4.00 -13.94
C LEU A 54 -4.34 5.31 -13.59
N LEU A 55 -3.34 5.31 -12.70
CA LEU A 55 -2.51 6.49 -12.44
C LEU A 55 -1.71 6.90 -13.68
N ALA A 56 -1.11 5.95 -14.39
CA ALA A 56 -0.39 6.22 -15.63
C ALA A 56 -1.31 6.82 -16.72
N GLY A 57 -2.48 6.22 -16.93
CA GLY A 57 -3.48 6.73 -17.88
C GLY A 57 -4.03 8.10 -17.46
N GLY A 58 -4.29 8.29 -16.17
CA GLY A 58 -4.72 9.57 -15.61
C GLY A 58 -3.68 10.67 -15.83
N ALA A 59 -2.40 10.39 -15.56
CA ALA A 59 -1.31 11.31 -15.81
C ALA A 59 -1.17 11.69 -17.30
N ALA A 60 -1.35 10.72 -18.20
CA ALA A 60 -1.34 10.98 -19.65
C ALA A 60 -2.50 11.88 -20.13
N LEU A 61 -3.62 11.90 -19.40
CA LEU A 61 -4.75 12.80 -19.64
C LEU A 61 -4.59 14.18 -18.97
N GLY A 62 -3.51 14.39 -18.22
CA GLY A 62 -3.20 15.62 -17.48
C GLY A 62 -3.59 15.56 -16.00
N SER A 63 -3.22 16.59 -15.24
CA SER A 63 -3.31 16.60 -13.77
C SER A 63 -4.71 16.32 -13.22
N TYR A 64 -5.77 16.80 -13.89
CA TYR A 64 -7.15 16.52 -13.47
C TYR A 64 -7.59 15.08 -13.76
N GLY A 65 -7.06 14.44 -14.81
CA GLY A 65 -7.30 13.03 -15.11
C GLY A 65 -6.69 12.09 -14.06
N LEU A 66 -5.61 12.53 -13.41
CA LEU A 66 -4.92 11.80 -12.34
C LEU A 66 -5.66 11.82 -10.99
N LEU A 67 -6.54 12.80 -10.75
CA LEU A 67 -7.16 13.00 -9.43
C LEU A 67 -8.00 11.81 -8.99
N LEU A 68 -8.81 11.23 -9.87
CA LEU A 68 -9.67 10.10 -9.50
C LEU A 68 -8.86 8.89 -8.99
N PRO A 69 -7.89 8.33 -9.75
CA PRO A 69 -7.09 7.22 -9.25
C PRO A 69 -6.22 7.60 -8.05
N LEU A 70 -5.76 8.85 -7.96
CA LEU A 70 -4.98 9.33 -6.81
C LEU A 70 -5.79 9.38 -5.52
N VAL A 71 -6.98 9.98 -5.54
CA VAL A 71 -7.88 10.04 -4.38
C VAL A 71 -8.29 8.63 -3.93
N VAL A 72 -8.52 7.72 -4.89
CA VAL A 72 -8.74 6.29 -4.58
C VAL A 72 -7.53 5.68 -3.90
N LEU A 73 -6.32 5.90 -4.41
CA LEU A 73 -5.08 5.43 -3.78
C LEU A 73 -4.95 5.96 -2.35
N GLN A 74 -5.18 7.25 -2.11
CA GLN A 74 -5.08 7.86 -0.79
C GLN A 74 -6.11 7.29 0.19
N ALA A 75 -7.35 7.10 -0.25
CA ALA A 75 -8.41 6.50 0.56
C ALA A 75 -8.06 5.06 0.97
N VAL A 76 -7.60 4.23 0.02
CA VAL A 76 -7.19 2.85 0.29
C VAL A 76 -5.91 2.79 1.12
N THR A 77 -4.98 3.74 0.94
CA THR A 77 -3.77 3.87 1.77
C THR A 77 -4.13 4.17 3.22
N ALA A 78 -5.00 5.17 3.44
CA ALA A 78 -5.46 5.55 4.76
C ALA A 78 -6.16 4.38 5.46
N ALA A 79 -7.17 3.79 4.83
CA ALA A 79 -7.88 2.64 5.38
C ALA A 79 -6.96 1.41 5.56
N GLY A 80 -6.05 1.19 4.61
CA GLY A 80 -5.13 0.07 4.57
C GLY A 80 -4.16 0.08 5.75
N TRP A 81 -3.54 1.23 6.03
CA TRP A 81 -2.59 1.35 7.13
C TRP A 81 -3.22 1.07 8.50
N PHE A 82 -4.40 1.61 8.77
CA PHE A 82 -5.13 1.32 10.02
C PHE A 82 -5.53 -0.17 10.11
N ARG A 83 -5.89 -0.78 8.99
CA ARG A 83 -6.23 -2.21 8.94
C ARG A 83 -5.02 -3.09 9.23
N LEU A 84 -3.85 -2.74 8.68
CA LEU A 84 -2.57 -3.41 8.91
C LEU A 84 -2.18 -3.36 10.40
N ASN A 85 -2.49 -2.26 11.07
CA ASN A 85 -2.25 -2.06 12.49
C ASN A 85 -3.35 -2.64 13.40
N GLY A 86 -4.32 -3.40 12.86
CA GLY A 86 -5.39 -4.00 13.66
C GLY A 86 -6.38 -2.99 14.26
N MET A 87 -6.32 -1.72 13.85
CA MET A 87 -7.11 -0.63 14.40
C MET A 87 -8.44 -0.41 13.66
N TRP A 88 -8.97 -1.43 12.98
CA TRP A 88 -10.19 -1.28 12.19
C TRP A 88 -11.46 -1.47 13.05
N PRO A 89 -12.48 -0.59 12.98
CA PRO A 89 -12.58 0.65 12.19
C PRO A 89 -12.26 1.93 13.01
N ALA A 90 -11.04 2.47 12.90
CA ALA A 90 -10.64 3.77 13.43
C ALA A 90 -11.14 4.94 12.56
N ARG A 91 -12.46 5.14 12.52
CA ARG A 91 -13.14 6.07 11.59
C ARG A 91 -12.52 7.47 11.57
N GLN A 92 -12.23 8.06 12.74
CA GLN A 92 -11.67 9.41 12.86
C GLN A 92 -10.23 9.49 12.32
N GLY A 93 -9.38 8.53 12.67
CA GLY A 93 -7.99 8.49 12.20
C GLY A 93 -7.90 8.27 10.69
N ILE A 94 -8.74 7.38 10.14
CA ILE A 94 -8.82 7.13 8.70
C ILE A 94 -9.31 8.38 7.96
N ALA A 95 -10.37 9.02 8.44
CA ALA A 95 -10.90 10.24 7.84
C ALA A 95 -9.87 11.37 7.88
N LEU A 96 -9.17 11.54 9.02
CA LEU A 96 -8.09 12.50 9.14
C LEU A 96 -7.00 12.19 8.11
N ALA A 97 -6.44 10.99 8.09
CA ALA A 97 -5.37 10.63 7.14
C ALA A 97 -5.77 10.85 5.67
N PHE A 98 -6.99 10.45 5.29
CA PHE A 98 -7.50 10.67 3.93
C PHE A 98 -7.61 12.15 3.57
N LEU A 99 -8.17 12.96 4.48
CA LEU A 99 -8.26 14.42 4.28
C LEU A 99 -6.89 15.07 4.13
N GLY A 100 -5.84 14.52 4.75
CA GLY A 100 -4.47 15.00 4.57
C GLY A 100 -4.00 14.85 3.12
N GLY A 101 -4.28 13.70 2.50
CA GLY A 101 -4.03 13.49 1.07
C GLY A 101 -4.78 14.48 0.19
N VAL A 102 -6.09 14.63 0.41
CA VAL A 102 -6.93 15.55 -0.39
C VAL A 102 -6.48 17.01 -0.24
N VAL A 103 -6.11 17.44 0.97
CA VAL A 103 -5.60 18.80 1.21
C VAL A 103 -4.24 19.00 0.55
N ALA A 104 -3.38 17.98 0.55
CA ALA A 104 -2.12 18.02 -0.19
C ALA A 104 -2.35 18.16 -1.70
N ASP A 105 -3.32 17.42 -2.26
CA ASP A 105 -3.67 17.52 -3.69
C ASP A 105 -4.18 18.92 -4.05
N ILE A 106 -5.09 19.48 -3.25
CA ILE A 106 -5.59 20.85 -3.42
C ILE A 106 -4.41 21.84 -3.34
N GLY A 107 -3.52 21.66 -2.38
CA GLY A 107 -2.33 22.50 -2.23
C GLY A 107 -1.41 22.43 -3.44
N VAL A 108 -1.16 21.25 -4.00
CA VAL A 108 -0.35 21.07 -5.21
C VAL A 108 -0.99 21.75 -6.43
N LEU A 109 -2.32 21.71 -6.55
CA LEU A 109 -3.04 22.37 -7.64
C LEU A 109 -3.13 23.90 -7.49
N ALA A 110 -3.13 24.40 -6.26
CA ALA A 110 -3.33 25.81 -5.95
C ALA A 110 -2.02 26.60 -5.76
N ALA A 111 -0.92 25.94 -5.42
CA ALA A 111 0.35 26.58 -5.09
C ALA A 111 1.34 26.55 -6.27
N ASP A 112 2.21 27.56 -6.32
CA ASP A 112 3.32 27.62 -7.27
C ASP A 112 4.40 26.55 -7.00
N SER A 113 4.42 25.99 -5.78
CA SER A 113 5.38 24.97 -5.35
C SER A 113 4.67 23.74 -4.78
N GLY A 114 4.52 22.70 -5.61
CA GLY A 114 4.01 21.40 -5.19
C GLY A 114 4.71 20.80 -3.95
N PRO A 115 6.05 20.85 -3.84
CA PRO A 115 6.77 20.30 -2.68
C PRO A 115 6.48 21.08 -1.39
N GLY A 116 6.39 22.41 -1.50
CA GLY A 116 6.00 23.27 -0.39
C GLY A 116 4.59 22.94 0.12
N ALA A 117 3.65 22.67 -0.79
CA ALA A 117 2.30 22.24 -0.44
C ALA A 117 2.29 20.89 0.30
N ILE A 118 3.04 19.89 -0.17
CA ILE A 118 3.13 18.56 0.47
C ILE A 118 3.75 18.66 1.87
N ILE A 119 4.86 19.40 2.02
CA ILE A 119 5.53 19.59 3.31
C ILE A 119 4.63 20.37 4.27
N GLY A 120 3.97 21.43 3.79
CA GLY A 120 3.03 22.22 4.57
C GLY A 120 1.85 21.38 5.06
N ALA A 121 1.23 20.59 4.17
CA ALA A 121 0.15 19.67 4.52
C ALA A 121 0.61 18.66 5.57
N ALA A 122 1.77 18.02 5.39
CA ALA A 122 2.34 17.07 6.36
C ALA A 122 2.56 17.72 7.73
N GLY A 123 3.15 18.92 7.78
CA GLY A 123 3.40 19.65 9.03
C GLY A 123 2.11 19.96 9.79
N VAL A 124 1.09 20.49 9.11
CA VAL A 124 -0.23 20.75 9.70
C VAL A 124 -0.88 19.45 10.18
N TRP A 125 -0.80 18.38 9.40
CA TRP A 125 -1.43 17.10 9.75
C TRP A 125 -0.81 16.43 10.97
N VAL A 126 0.50 16.54 11.15
CA VAL A 126 1.18 16.07 12.37
C VAL A 126 0.59 16.75 13.60
N LEU A 127 0.39 18.07 13.55
CA LEU A 127 -0.22 18.82 14.65
C LEU A 127 -1.66 18.37 14.91
N LEU A 128 -2.46 18.18 13.86
CA LEU A 128 -3.83 17.67 13.99
C LEU A 128 -3.88 16.26 14.58
N CYS A 129 -2.94 15.38 14.20
CA CYS A 129 -2.82 14.05 14.79
C CYS A 129 -2.50 14.12 16.29
N VAL A 130 -1.59 15.02 16.70
CA VAL A 130 -1.28 15.25 18.12
C VAL A 130 -2.51 15.75 18.87
N VAL A 131 -3.21 16.76 18.32
CA VAL A 131 -4.45 17.29 18.93
C VAL A 131 -5.52 16.20 19.08
N LEU A 132 -5.70 15.35 18.07
CA LEU A 132 -6.63 14.22 18.13
C LEU A 132 -6.31 13.30 19.32
N GLN A 133 -5.02 13.00 19.55
CA GLN A 133 -4.60 12.10 20.63
C GLN A 133 -4.63 12.76 22.01
N LEU A 134 -4.35 14.06 22.11
CA LEU A 134 -4.48 14.82 23.38
C LEU A 134 -5.93 14.87 23.87
N ARG A 135 -6.92 14.77 22.97
CA ARG A 135 -8.35 14.71 23.32
C ARG A 135 -8.84 13.29 23.65
N SER A 136 -8.00 12.28 23.44
CA SER A 136 -8.36 10.89 23.68
C SER A 136 -8.28 10.54 25.17
N HIS A 137 -9.31 9.85 25.66
CA HIS A 137 -9.36 9.34 27.03
C HIS A 137 -8.74 7.94 27.17
N ALA A 138 -8.11 7.42 26.10
CA ALA A 138 -7.44 6.12 26.13
C ALA A 138 -6.18 6.14 27.02
N SER A 139 -5.70 4.96 27.37
CA SER A 139 -4.45 4.81 28.13
C SER A 139 -3.25 5.39 27.36
N PRO A 140 -2.14 5.76 28.04
CA PRO A 140 -0.96 6.31 27.36
C PRO A 140 -0.43 5.45 26.22
N ASP A 141 -0.36 4.12 26.41
CA ASP A 141 0.16 3.20 25.39
C ASP A 141 -0.74 3.13 24.16
N GLU A 142 -2.07 3.09 24.37
CA GLU A 142 -3.04 3.13 23.27
C GLU A 142 -2.99 4.45 22.50
N ARG A 143 -2.78 5.58 23.20
CA ARG A 143 -2.61 6.89 22.56
C ARG A 143 -1.32 6.97 21.75
N LEU A 144 -0.21 6.47 22.27
CA LEU A 144 1.06 6.43 21.53
C LEU A 144 0.94 5.55 20.29
N TYR A 145 0.34 4.37 20.42
CA TYR A 145 0.10 3.49 19.28
C TYR A 145 -0.81 4.14 18.23
N GLY A 146 -1.91 4.74 18.68
CA GLY A 146 -2.83 5.46 17.81
C GLY A 146 -2.21 6.69 17.14
N LEU A 147 -1.33 7.42 17.84
CA LEU A 147 -0.58 8.55 17.30
C LEU A 147 0.30 8.09 16.15
N MET A 148 1.15 7.09 16.38
CA MET A 148 2.08 6.58 15.38
C MET A 148 1.32 6.05 14.15
N ALA A 149 0.24 5.30 14.37
CA ALA A 149 -0.59 4.79 13.28
C ALA A 149 -1.21 5.94 12.46
N THR A 150 -1.75 6.97 13.12
CA THR A 150 -2.42 8.09 12.44
C THR A 150 -1.42 8.98 11.70
N VAL A 151 -0.25 9.27 12.30
CA VAL A 151 0.80 10.07 11.67
C VAL A 151 1.35 9.37 10.43
N VAL A 152 1.69 8.08 10.52
CA VAL A 152 2.23 7.35 9.37
C VAL A 152 1.18 7.18 8.28
N SER A 153 -0.07 6.86 8.65
CA SER A 153 -1.18 6.80 7.68
C SER A 153 -1.36 8.12 6.94
N SER A 154 -1.28 9.24 7.67
CA SER A 154 -1.44 10.58 7.10
C SER A 154 -0.26 10.94 6.21
N ALA A 155 0.96 10.65 6.66
CA ALA A 155 2.17 10.88 5.87
C ALA A 155 2.12 10.10 4.54
N LEU A 156 1.74 8.82 4.56
CA LEU A 156 1.60 8.01 3.34
C LEU A 156 0.53 8.56 2.39
N ALA A 157 -0.62 9.00 2.91
CA ALA A 157 -1.68 9.61 2.10
C ALA A 157 -1.23 10.95 1.48
N VAL A 158 -0.63 11.84 2.29
CA VAL A 158 -0.07 13.12 1.85
C VAL A 158 1.03 12.93 0.80
N CYS A 159 1.95 11.98 1.03
CA CYS A 159 3.01 11.64 0.09
C CYS A 159 2.48 11.16 -1.28
N GLY A 160 1.26 10.63 -1.33
CA GLY A 160 0.59 10.28 -2.59
C GLY A 160 0.49 11.47 -3.55
N ALA A 161 0.33 12.69 -3.05
CA ALA A 161 0.31 13.92 -3.84
C ALA A 161 1.62 14.16 -4.63
N GLY A 162 2.69 13.44 -4.31
CA GLY A 162 3.91 13.39 -5.13
C GLY A 162 3.62 12.98 -6.58
N PHE A 163 2.68 12.05 -6.81
CA PHE A 163 2.28 11.72 -8.20
C PHE A 163 1.66 12.93 -8.91
N LEU A 164 0.90 13.77 -8.21
CA LEU A 164 0.30 14.98 -8.80
C LEU A 164 1.33 16.09 -9.06
N ALA A 165 2.37 16.17 -8.21
CA ALA A 165 3.45 17.15 -8.33
C ALA A 165 4.55 16.73 -9.32
N ALA A 166 4.55 15.48 -9.77
CA ALA A 166 5.57 14.93 -10.68
C ALA A 166 5.29 15.28 -12.14
N ASP A 167 6.33 15.24 -12.97
CA ASP A 167 6.18 15.21 -14.42
C ASP A 167 5.32 14.00 -14.85
N SER A 168 4.44 14.20 -15.83
CA SER A 168 3.50 13.18 -16.30
C SER A 168 4.21 11.92 -16.82
N GLY A 169 5.35 12.07 -17.52
CA GLY A 169 6.15 10.95 -18.01
C GLY A 169 6.84 10.19 -16.87
N ALA A 170 7.27 10.89 -15.82
CA ALA A 170 7.78 10.26 -14.59
C ALA A 170 6.69 9.45 -13.86
N VAL A 171 5.46 9.96 -13.78
CA VAL A 171 4.32 9.21 -13.21
C VAL A 171 4.06 7.93 -14.01
N VAL A 172 4.04 8.01 -15.34
CA VAL A 172 3.83 6.84 -16.21
C VAL A 172 4.95 5.81 -16.02
N ALA A 173 6.22 6.24 -16.05
CA ALA A 173 7.36 5.35 -15.85
C ALA A 173 7.35 4.68 -14.46
N GLY A 174 7.10 5.46 -13.41
CA GLY A 174 7.04 4.97 -12.04
C GLY A 174 5.89 4.00 -11.83
N ALA A 175 4.69 4.32 -12.33
CA ALA A 175 3.52 3.47 -12.23
C ALA A 175 3.73 2.13 -12.95
N PHE A 176 4.31 2.14 -14.15
CA PHE A 176 4.68 0.91 -14.85
C PHE A 176 5.71 0.10 -14.05
N GLY A 177 6.73 0.76 -13.48
CA GLY A 177 7.72 0.12 -12.63
C GLY A 177 7.12 -0.58 -11.41
N VAL A 178 6.19 0.09 -10.71
CA VAL A 178 5.44 -0.51 -9.59
C VAL A 178 4.61 -1.71 -10.08
N ALA A 179 3.87 -1.56 -11.18
CA ALA A 179 3.03 -2.62 -11.72
C ALA A 179 3.86 -3.87 -12.07
N GLY A 180 4.96 -3.69 -12.81
CA GLY A 180 5.87 -4.76 -13.20
C GLY A 180 6.48 -5.47 -12.00
N ALA A 181 6.98 -4.70 -11.02
CA ALA A 181 7.57 -5.26 -9.81
C ALA A 181 6.56 -6.09 -9.01
N ILE A 182 5.34 -5.59 -8.80
CA ILE A 182 4.33 -6.27 -7.99
C ILE A 182 3.73 -7.48 -8.71
N VAL A 183 3.56 -7.43 -10.04
CA VAL A 183 3.18 -8.61 -10.83
C VAL A 183 4.26 -9.69 -10.73
N ALA A 184 5.54 -9.35 -10.85
CA ALA A 184 6.63 -10.31 -10.70
C ALA A 184 6.69 -10.90 -9.28
N ARG A 185 6.38 -10.11 -8.24
CA ARG A 185 6.26 -10.58 -6.84
C ARG A 185 5.14 -11.60 -6.63
N SER A 186 4.13 -11.63 -7.51
CA SER A 186 3.02 -12.59 -7.44
C SER A 186 3.39 -13.99 -7.93
N VAL A 187 4.52 -14.12 -8.64
CA VAL A 187 5.06 -15.41 -9.11
C VAL A 187 5.74 -16.14 -7.95
N ARG A 188 5.45 -17.44 -7.84
CA ARG A 188 6.04 -18.30 -6.80
C ARG A 188 7.50 -18.61 -7.12
N LEU A 189 8.41 -17.81 -6.58
CA LEU A 189 9.86 -17.98 -6.67
C LEU A 189 10.50 -17.97 -5.28
N PRO A 190 11.70 -18.57 -5.12
CA PRO A 190 12.51 -18.36 -3.92
C PRO A 190 12.72 -16.86 -3.65
N LEU A 191 12.77 -16.46 -2.38
CA LEU A 191 12.82 -15.06 -1.94
C LEU A 191 13.84 -14.18 -2.69
N PRO A 192 15.13 -14.58 -2.83
CA PRO A 192 16.10 -13.79 -3.57
C PRO A 192 15.75 -13.65 -5.06
N ALA A 193 15.33 -14.75 -5.69
CA ALA A 193 14.93 -14.75 -7.10
C ALA A 193 13.67 -13.90 -7.34
N SER A 194 12.71 -13.94 -6.41
CA SER A 194 11.49 -13.12 -6.47
C SER A 194 11.81 -11.63 -6.32
N PHE A 195 12.76 -11.26 -5.46
CA PHE A 195 13.23 -9.87 -5.33
C PHE A 195 13.90 -9.39 -6.63
N LEU A 196 14.85 -10.16 -7.15
CA LEU A 196 15.56 -9.82 -8.39
C LEU A 196 14.60 -9.72 -9.58
N ALA A 197 13.67 -10.66 -9.72
CA ALA A 197 12.65 -10.62 -10.76
C ALA A 197 11.78 -9.36 -10.65
N ALA A 198 11.38 -8.95 -9.44
CA ALA A 198 10.62 -7.73 -9.23
C ALA A 198 11.38 -6.48 -9.66
N VAL A 199 12.66 -6.38 -9.32
CA VAL A 199 13.49 -5.24 -9.72
C VAL A 199 13.67 -5.23 -11.24
N VAL A 200 14.05 -6.35 -11.85
CA VAL A 200 14.27 -6.44 -13.30
C VAL A 200 13.00 -6.11 -14.08
N VAL A 201 11.88 -6.73 -13.74
CA VAL A 201 10.61 -6.48 -14.44
C VAL A 201 10.13 -5.05 -14.20
N GLY A 202 10.34 -4.49 -13.00
CA GLY A 202 10.05 -3.09 -12.71
C GLY A 202 10.88 -2.12 -13.54
N VAL A 203 12.18 -2.36 -13.70
CA VAL A 203 13.05 -1.55 -14.58
C VAL A 203 12.59 -1.63 -16.03
N VAL A 204 12.34 -2.84 -16.54
CA VAL A 204 11.88 -3.03 -17.93
C VAL A 204 10.54 -2.34 -18.16
N ALA A 205 9.60 -2.46 -17.21
CA ALA A 205 8.32 -1.77 -17.30
C ALA A 205 8.50 -0.25 -17.24
N GLY A 206 9.41 0.27 -16.39
CA GLY A 206 9.73 1.70 -16.33
C GLY A 206 10.36 2.24 -17.61
N VAL A 207 11.23 1.46 -18.29
CA VAL A 207 11.74 1.80 -19.62
C VAL A 207 10.60 1.98 -20.62
N LEU A 208 9.66 1.03 -20.65
CA LEU A 208 8.48 1.12 -21.51
C LEU A 208 7.62 2.34 -21.14
N GLY A 209 7.36 2.54 -19.85
CA GLY A 209 6.59 3.66 -19.33
C GLY A 209 7.21 5.01 -19.69
N GLY A 210 8.52 5.17 -19.53
CA GLY A 210 9.23 6.39 -19.91
C GLY A 210 9.21 6.65 -21.42
N ALA A 211 9.31 5.60 -22.24
CA ALA A 211 9.22 5.72 -23.69
C ALA A 211 7.81 6.16 -24.15
N VAL A 212 6.75 5.55 -23.61
CA VAL A 212 5.36 5.90 -23.98
C VAL A 212 4.88 7.21 -23.35
N GLY A 213 5.40 7.56 -22.17
CA GLY A 213 5.04 8.76 -21.42
C GLY A 213 5.86 10.00 -21.78
N GLY A 214 6.78 9.90 -22.74
CA GLY A 214 7.56 11.05 -23.23
C GLY A 214 8.79 11.44 -22.39
N LEU A 215 9.06 10.76 -21.27
CA LEU A 215 10.25 10.99 -20.43
C LEU A 215 11.55 10.43 -21.08
N GLY A 216 11.39 9.45 -21.99
CA GLY A 216 12.50 8.72 -22.60
C GLY A 216 12.89 7.45 -21.85
N ALA A 217 13.46 6.49 -22.58
CA ALA A 217 13.77 5.15 -22.07
C ALA A 217 14.80 5.15 -20.92
N GLY A 218 15.84 5.98 -21.02
CA GLY A 218 16.92 6.04 -20.02
C GLY A 218 16.44 6.59 -18.68
N ALA A 219 15.77 7.74 -18.70
CA ALA A 219 15.13 8.32 -17.52
C ALA A 219 14.04 7.38 -16.95
N GLY A 220 13.25 6.75 -17.83
CA GLY A 220 12.27 5.74 -17.44
C GLY A 220 12.87 4.54 -16.70
N ALA A 221 14.07 4.10 -17.08
CA ALA A 221 14.78 3.02 -16.37
C ALA A 221 15.14 3.40 -14.93
N VAL A 222 15.62 4.64 -14.72
CA VAL A 222 16.01 5.15 -13.39
C VAL A 222 14.79 5.31 -12.49
N VAL A 223 13.73 5.94 -13.00
CA VAL A 223 12.46 6.09 -12.27
C VAL A 223 11.83 4.73 -11.98
N GLY A 224 11.83 3.82 -12.96
CA GLY A 224 11.32 2.45 -12.82
C GLY A 224 12.06 1.64 -11.76
N LEU A 225 13.38 1.72 -11.71
CA LEU A 225 14.21 1.08 -10.69
C LEU A 225 13.81 1.55 -9.29
N ALA A 226 13.80 2.86 -9.07
CA ALA A 226 13.52 3.43 -7.77
C ALA A 226 12.08 3.13 -7.31
N ALA A 227 11.12 3.27 -8.22
CA ALA A 227 9.72 2.94 -7.96
C ALA A 227 9.54 1.44 -7.64
N ALA A 228 10.24 0.54 -8.34
CA ALA A 228 10.21 -0.89 -8.08
C ALA A 228 10.78 -1.25 -6.69
N LEU A 229 11.89 -0.62 -6.30
CA LEU A 229 12.48 -0.82 -4.97
C LEU A 229 11.53 -0.36 -3.87
N CYS A 230 10.96 0.85 -4.00
CA CYS A 230 9.94 1.36 -3.08
C CYS A 230 8.69 0.47 -3.04
N ALA A 231 8.24 -0.03 -4.19
CA ALA A 231 7.11 -0.95 -4.27
C ALA A 231 7.36 -2.24 -3.51
N VAL A 232 8.55 -2.82 -3.63
CA VAL A 232 8.94 -4.02 -2.89
C VAL A 232 8.99 -3.77 -1.39
N VAL A 233 9.46 -2.58 -0.95
CA VAL A 233 9.40 -2.18 0.46
C VAL A 233 7.95 -2.07 0.93
N GLY A 234 7.08 -1.35 0.21
CA GLY A 234 5.67 -1.23 0.54
C GLY A 234 4.95 -2.58 0.58
N HIS A 235 5.24 -3.45 -0.38
CA HIS A 235 4.73 -4.83 -0.42
C HIS A 235 5.21 -5.65 0.79
N ARG A 236 6.49 -5.50 1.19
CA ARG A 236 7.03 -6.16 2.38
C ARG A 236 6.37 -5.65 3.66
N VAL A 237 6.13 -4.35 3.78
CA VAL A 237 5.39 -3.77 4.92
C VAL A 237 3.97 -4.34 4.98
N ALA A 238 3.27 -4.41 3.84
CA ALA A 238 1.94 -4.99 3.75
C ALA A 238 1.89 -6.50 4.02
N SER A 239 3.04 -7.17 4.07
CA SER A 239 3.15 -8.61 4.35
C SER A 239 3.23 -8.93 5.85
N TYR A 240 3.38 -7.91 6.71
CA TYR A 240 3.35 -8.11 8.16
C TYR A 240 1.92 -8.41 8.60
N ASP A 241 1.64 -9.66 8.91
CA ASP A 241 0.27 -10.11 9.10
C ASP A 241 -0.22 -9.90 10.54
N TYR A 242 -1.22 -9.02 10.66
CA TYR A 242 -2.34 -9.22 11.57
C TYR A 242 -3.50 -9.80 10.74
N PRO A 243 -4.07 -10.90 11.20
CA PRO A 243 -4.35 -12.13 10.45
C PRO A 243 -5.46 -12.07 9.39
N SER A 244 -5.33 -11.23 8.37
CA SER A 244 -6.49 -10.91 7.55
C SER A 244 -6.18 -10.72 6.07
N ARG A 245 -6.80 -11.56 5.24
CA ARG A 245 -6.95 -11.37 3.79
C ARG A 245 -7.40 -9.96 3.41
N PHE A 246 -8.14 -9.29 4.28
CA PHE A 246 -8.63 -7.94 4.02
C PHE A 246 -7.53 -6.88 4.11
N VAL A 247 -6.46 -7.11 4.88
CA VAL A 247 -5.27 -6.24 4.91
C VAL A 247 -4.55 -6.31 3.57
N HIS A 248 -4.39 -7.52 3.01
CA HIS A 248 -3.79 -7.67 1.69
C HIS A 248 -4.62 -6.99 0.59
N MET A 249 -5.95 -6.98 0.69
CA MET A 249 -6.83 -6.26 -0.25
C MET A 249 -6.87 -4.74 -0.06
N THR A 250 -6.24 -4.20 0.98
CA THR A 250 -6.16 -2.74 1.22
C THR A 250 -4.72 -2.28 1.25
N ALA A 251 -4.00 -2.53 2.35
CA ALA A 251 -2.59 -2.17 2.50
C ALA A 251 -1.71 -2.84 1.44
N GLY A 252 -1.99 -4.12 1.13
CA GLY A 252 -1.28 -4.86 0.08
C GLY A 252 -1.46 -4.26 -1.31
N VAL A 253 -2.58 -3.58 -1.55
CA VAL A 253 -2.86 -2.91 -2.83
C VAL A 253 -2.17 -1.55 -2.90
N ALA A 254 -2.28 -0.75 -1.83
CA ALA A 254 -1.95 0.67 -1.87
C ALA A 254 -0.50 1.00 -1.44
N LEU A 255 0.06 0.29 -0.46
CA LEU A 255 1.40 0.61 0.07
C LEU A 255 2.53 0.56 -0.96
N PRO A 256 2.54 -0.35 -1.96
CA PRO A 256 3.55 -0.31 -3.02
C PRO A 256 3.57 1.01 -3.79
N LEU A 257 2.39 1.56 -4.11
CA LEU A 257 2.25 2.83 -4.83
C LEU A 257 2.53 4.03 -3.92
N ALA A 258 1.99 4.02 -2.70
CA ALA A 258 2.21 5.10 -1.73
C ALA A 258 3.70 5.27 -1.37
N ALA A 259 4.44 4.16 -1.25
CA ALA A 259 5.89 4.19 -1.02
C ALA A 259 6.69 4.73 -2.22
N ALA A 260 6.18 4.58 -3.44
CA ALA A 260 6.85 5.03 -4.66
C ALA A 260 6.59 6.51 -4.99
N ALA A 261 5.46 7.08 -4.55
CA ALA A 261 5.05 8.45 -4.92
C ALA A 261 6.13 9.53 -4.68
N PRO A 262 6.85 9.57 -3.52
CA PRO A 262 7.87 10.59 -3.29
C PRO A 262 9.07 10.47 -4.22
N VAL A 263 9.51 9.24 -4.51
CA VAL A 263 10.71 9.03 -5.35
C VAL A 263 10.41 9.27 -6.82
N VAL A 264 9.19 8.97 -7.26
CA VAL A 264 8.72 9.28 -8.62
C VAL A 264 8.69 10.79 -8.84
N TRP A 265 8.19 11.56 -7.87
CA TRP A 265 8.27 13.01 -7.91
C TRP A 265 9.71 13.52 -7.94
N TRP A 266 10.53 13.12 -6.96
CA TRP A 266 11.89 13.65 -6.81
C TRP A 266 12.77 13.33 -8.03
N LEU A 267 12.71 12.09 -8.54
CA LEU A 267 13.46 11.72 -9.74
C LEU A 267 12.87 12.38 -10.99
N GLY A 268 11.55 12.54 -11.09
CA GLY A 268 10.92 13.25 -12.20
C GLY A 268 11.47 14.67 -12.36
N VAL A 269 11.69 15.38 -11.25
CA VAL A 269 12.32 16.71 -11.25
C VAL A 269 13.79 16.67 -11.68
N LEU A 270 14.51 15.57 -11.42
CA LEU A 270 15.95 15.47 -11.71
C LEU A 270 16.26 15.02 -13.15
N VAL A 271 15.35 14.30 -13.79
CA VAL A 271 15.59 13.65 -15.09
C VAL A 271 14.77 14.23 -16.24
N ALA A 272 13.76 15.05 -15.95
CA ALA A 272 13.02 15.85 -16.94
C ALA A 272 13.78 17.13 -17.28
#